data_AF-A0A066YWY0-F1
#
_entry.id   AF-A0A066YWY0-F1
#
_cell.length_a   1.000
_cell.length_b   1.000
_cell.length_c   1.000
_cell.angle_alpha   90.00
_cell.angle_beta   90.00
_cell.angle_gamma   90.00
#
_symmetry.space_group_name_H-M   'P 1'
#
loop_
_entity.id
_entity.type
_entity.pdbx_description
1 polymer ?
#
loop_
_entity_poly.entity_id
_entity_poly.type
_entity_poly.pdbx_seq_one_letter_code
_entity_poly.pdbx_strand_id
1 'polypeptide(L)' 'MEFEEDGDRTRAAAMVRLADGTELRAHGYSTRHHADRPQLRVGEEVAGARALNDLAMQLLTKAHQEVRQPG' A
#
# COMPACT_ATOMS: atom_id res chain seq x y z
N MET A 1 0.65 9.21 -1.87
CA MET A 1 1.14 7.92 -2.40
C MET A 1 2.41 8.21 -3.15
N GLU A 2 3.43 7.39 -2.96
CA GLU A 2 4.76 7.58 -3.52
C GLU A 2 5.26 6.26 -4.10
N PHE A 3 6.05 6.33 -5.16
CA PHE A 3 6.66 5.18 -5.83
C PHE A 3 8.18 5.35 -5.88
N GLU A 4 8.89 4.24 -5.75
CA GLU A 4 10.35 4.17 -5.86
C GLU A 4 10.70 2.96 -6.73
N GLU A 5 11.54 3.18 -7.74
CA GLU A 5 12.05 2.11 -8.60
C GLU A 5 13.54 1.86 -8.28
N ASP A 6 13.87 0.61 -7.95
CA ASP A 6 15.24 0.13 -7.75
C ASP A 6 15.47 -1.12 -8.63
N GLY A 7 16.08 -0.90 -9.79
CA GLY A 7 16.32 -1.94 -10.80
C GLY A 7 15.03 -2.61 -11.26
N ASP A 8 14.85 -3.87 -10.87
CA ASP A 8 13.68 -4.69 -11.18
C ASP A 8 12.57 -4.61 -10.12
N ARG A 9 12.75 -3.80 -9.08
CA ARG A 9 11.79 -3.67 -7.97
C ARG A 9 11.09 -2.33 -8.06
N THR A 10 9.77 -2.36 -7.98
CA THR A 10 8.95 -1.17 -7.73
C THR A 10 8.40 -1.24 -6.32
N ARG A 11 8.61 -0.21 -5.53
CA ARG A 11 8.04 -0.03 -4.20
C ARG A 11 7.00 1.07 -4.24
N ALA A 12 5.92 0.89 -3.51
CA ALA A 12 4.91 1.91 -3.26
C ALA A 12 4.79 2.17 -1.76
N ALA A 13 4.58 3.43 -1.39
CA ALA A 13 4.22 3.85 -0.05
C ALA A 13 2.90 4.63 -0.09
N ALA A 14 1.95 4.24 0.77
CA ALA A 14 0.69 4.93 0.95
C ALA A 14 0.58 5.42 2.40
N MET A 15 -0.04 6.58 2.58
CA MET A 15 -0.30 7.15 3.90
C MET A 15 -1.68 7.79 3.89
N VAL A 16 -2.44 7.57 4.95
CA VAL A 16 -3.68 8.32 5.24
C VAL A 16 -3.59 8.89 6.65
N ARG A 17 -4.06 10.13 6.79
CA ARG A 17 -4.23 10.77 8.08
C ARG A 17 -5.73 10.94 8.34
N LEU A 18 -6.18 10.40 9.47
CA LEU A 18 -7.58 10.46 9.88
C LEU A 18 -7.86 11.71 10.72
N ALA A 19 -9.13 12.03 10.90
CA ALA A 19 -9.57 13.23 11.63
C ALA A 19 -9.18 13.20 13.11
N ASP A 20 -9.04 12.00 13.70
CA ASP A 20 -8.55 11.80 15.08
C ASP A 20 -7.04 12.02 15.22
N GLY A 21 -6.35 12.36 14.13
CA GLY A 21 -4.90 12.57 14.08
C GLY A 21 -4.09 11.30 13.84
N THR A 22 -4.72 10.12 13.75
CA THR A 22 -4.02 8.87 13.45
C THR A 22 -3.43 8.92 12.05
N GLU A 23 -2.14 8.60 11.93
CA GLU A 23 -1.48 8.35 10.65
C GLU A 23 -1.29 6.85 10.44
N LEU A 24 -1.83 6.33 9.34
CA LEU A 24 -1.59 4.96 8.91
C LEU A 24 -0.70 4.98 7.67
N ARG A 25 0.30 4.10 7.65
CA ARG A 25 1.26 3.97 6.56
C ARG A 25 1.30 2.52 6.11
N ALA A 26 1.34 2.33 4.80
CA ALA A 26 1.36 1.02 4.18
C ALA A 26 2.38 1.00 3.04
N HIS A 27 2.91 -0.18 2.78
CA HIS A 27 3.90 -0.39 1.73
C HIS A 27 3.48 -1.54 0.82
N GLY A 28 3.80 -1.40 -0.46
CA GLY A 28 3.64 -2.47 -1.44
C GLY A 28 4.89 -2.60 -2.29
N TYR A 29 5.10 -3.78 -2.83
CA TYR A 29 6.26 -4.07 -3.68
C TYR A 29 5.83 -4.91 -4.87
N SER A 30 6.51 -4.72 -5.99
CA SER A 30 6.44 -5.54 -7.18
C SER A 30 7.87 -5.83 -7.64
N THR A 31 8.08 -7.03 -8.17
CA THR A 31 9.36 -7.47 -8.74
C THR A 31 9.10 -7.88 -10.17
N ARG A 32 9.83 -7.30 -11.12
CA ARG A 32 9.84 -7.74 -12.52
C ARG A 32 10.44 -9.14 -12.55
N HIS A 33 9.74 -10.09 -13.18
CA HIS A 33 10.32 -11.40 -13.44
C HIS A 33 11.19 -11.29 -14.69
N HIS A 34 12.46 -11.69 -14.60
CA HIS A 34 13.46 -11.53 -15.67
C HIS A 34 13.09 -12.25 -17.00
N ALA A 35 12.09 -13.15 -16.96
CA ALA A 35 11.56 -13.90 -18.09
C ALA A 35 10.34 -13.23 -18.78
N ASP A 36 9.75 -12.20 -18.16
CA ASP A 36 8.61 -11.48 -18.74
C ASP A 36 9.11 -10.34 -19.64
N ARG A 37 8.98 -10.56 -20.96
CA ARG A 37 9.10 -9.50 -21.99
C ARG A 37 8.39 -8.21 -21.57
N PRO A 38 8.82 -7.03 -22.07
CA PRO A 38 8.66 -5.73 -21.42
C PRO A 38 7.19 -5.30 -21.25
N GLN A 39 6.50 -5.80 -20.24
CA GLN A 39 5.31 -5.18 -19.68
C GLN A 39 5.77 -4.11 -18.68
N LEU A 40 6.37 -3.06 -19.22
CA LEU A 40 7.04 -1.96 -18.51
C LEU A 40 6.10 -1.13 -17.59
N ARG A 41 4.79 -1.42 -17.53
CA ARG A 41 3.80 -0.55 -16.86
C ARG A 41 3.07 -1.16 -15.65
N VAL A 42 3.20 -2.47 -15.39
CA VAL A 42 2.39 -3.15 -14.36
C VAL A 42 2.99 -3.04 -12.95
N GLY A 43 4.27 -2.67 -12.83
CA GLY A 43 5.00 -2.64 -11.55
C GLY A 43 4.41 -1.69 -10.51
N GLU A 44 4.15 -0.44 -10.90
CA GLU A 44 3.56 0.59 -10.04
C GLU A 44 2.11 0.26 -9.68
N GLU A 45 1.31 -0.20 -10.64
CA GLU A 45 -0.08 -0.59 -10.41
C GLU A 45 -0.17 -1.72 -9.37
N VAL A 46 0.68 -2.74 -9.49
CA VAL A 46 0.69 -3.88 -8.55
C VAL A 46 1.25 -3.47 -7.18
N ALA A 47 2.38 -2.77 -7.14
CA ALA A 47 2.94 -2.29 -5.89
C ALA A 47 1.95 -1.35 -5.19
N GLY A 48 1.28 -0.48 -5.96
CA GLY A 48 0.31 0.45 -5.44
C GLY A 48 -0.96 -0.23 -4.93
N ALA A 49 -1.53 -1.17 -5.68
CA ALA A 49 -2.67 -1.96 -5.24
C ALA A 49 -2.37 -2.70 -3.93
N ARG A 50 -1.16 -3.26 -3.79
CA ARG A 50 -0.72 -3.91 -2.54
C ARG A 50 -0.65 -2.94 -1.36
N ALA A 51 -0.06 -1.76 -1.57
CA ALA A 51 0.00 -0.73 -0.53
C ALA A 51 -1.40 -0.25 -0.10
N LEU A 52 -2.30 -0.06 -1.06
CA LEU A 52 -3.68 0.38 -0.79
C LEU A 52 -4.49 -0.72 -0.10
N ASN A 53 -4.33 -1.97 -0.48
CA ASN A 53 -5.02 -3.10 0.16
C ASN A 53 -4.58 -3.26 1.63
N ASP A 54 -3.28 -3.16 1.90
CA ASP A 54 -2.75 -3.15 3.28
C ASP A 54 -3.35 -1.97 4.07
N LEU A 55 -3.33 -0.76 3.51
CA LEU A 55 -3.93 0.41 4.15
C LEU A 55 -5.44 0.23 4.44
N ALA A 56 -6.18 -0.36 3.51
CA ALA A 56 -7.60 -0.67 3.70
C ALA A 56 -7.82 -1.68 4.84
N MET A 57 -7.00 -2.73 4.93
CA MET A 57 -7.06 -3.70 6.01
C MET A 57 -6.72 -3.08 7.38
N GLN A 58 -5.77 -2.15 7.42
CA GLN A 58 -5.44 -1.39 8.63
C GLN A 58 -6.62 -0.51 9.08
N LEU A 59 -7.24 0.21 8.14
CA LEU A 59 -8.42 1.04 8.41
C LEU A 59 -9.59 0.22 8.96
N LEU A 60 -9.90 -0.92 8.32
CA LEU A 60 -10.96 -1.81 8.79
C LEU A 60 -10.66 -2.37 10.18
N THR A 61 -9.40 -2.73 10.44
CA THR A 61 -8.97 -3.19 11.77
C THR A 61 -9.18 -2.11 12.83
N LYS A 62 -8.76 -0.88 12.57
CA LYS A 62 -8.95 0.26 13.49
C LYS A 62 -10.42 0.54 13.74
N ALA A 63 -11.24 0.62 12.68
CA ALA A 63 -12.67 0.86 12.82
C ALA A 63 -13.35 -0.24 13.66
N HIS A 64 -13.00 -1.51 13.46
CA HIS A 64 -13.51 -2.60 14.29
C HIS A 64 -13.06 -2.53 15.76
N GLN A 65 -11.89 -1.95 16.05
CA GLN A 65 -11.43 -1.73 17.43
C GLN A 65 -12.24 -0.62 18.10
N GLU A 66 -12.48 0.48 17.40
CA GLU A 66 -13.27 1.62 17.89
C GLU A 66 -14.73 1.24 18.14
N VAL A 67 -15.35 0.45 17.26
CA VAL A 67 -16.73 -0.03 17.48
C VAL A 67 -16.84 -0.94 18.71
N ARG A 68 -15.80 -1.74 19.02
CA ARG A 68 -15.81 -2.63 20.20
C ARG A 68 -15.57 -1.91 21.53
N GLN A 69 -15.02 -0.70 21.49
CA GLN A 69 -14.80 0.13 22.66
C GLN A 69 -15.50 1.47 22.44
N PRO A 70 -16.84 1.53 22.62
CA PRO A 70 -17.52 2.82 22.65
C PRO A 70 -16.89 3.64 23.77
N GLY A 71 -16.39 4.83 23.42
CA GLY A 71 -15.73 5.77 24.33
C GLY A 71 -16.62 6.20 25.49
#